data_AF-A0A921LP65-F1
#
_entry.id   AF-A0A921LP65-F1
#
_cell.length_a   1.000
_cell.length_b   1.000
_cell.length_c   1.000
_cell.angle_alpha   90.00
_cell.angle_beta   90.00
_cell.angle_gamma   90.00
#
_symmetry.space_group_name_H-M   'P 1'
#
loop_
_entity.id
_entity.type
_entity.pdbx_description
1 polymer ?
#
loop_
_entity_poly.entity_id
_entity_poly.type
_entity_poly.pdbx_seq_one_letter_code
_entity_poly.pdbx_strand_id
1 'polypeptide(L)'
;MGKIKKLCKKHLFSAVLVLPMTIYILGFTVWPILQTIGMGFQDKFTGAFTLENYAYLFGRPSFVTSIFNTAAFGLISLCFQFVVALCIALVLKQQFKGKGILRAFVLMPMGIPTLVSGVIALYIFGTSGYLNEV
;
A
#
# COMPACT_ATOMS: atom_id res chain seq x y z
N MET A 1 -29.00 32.33 0.71
CA MET A 1 -28.56 31.38 1.77
C MET A 1 -29.52 30.19 2.05
N GLY A 2 -30.69 30.06 1.42
CA GLY A 2 -31.66 28.99 1.75
C GLY A 2 -31.42 27.61 1.11
N LYS A 3 -30.71 27.52 -0.03
CA LYS A 3 -30.50 26.24 -0.74
C LYS A 3 -29.47 25.32 -0.06
N ILE A 4 -28.44 25.88 0.58
CA ILE A 4 -27.37 25.14 1.27
C ILE A 4 -27.91 24.40 2.51
N LYS A 5 -28.77 25.03 3.31
CA LYS A 5 -29.41 24.39 4.48
C LYS A 5 -30.33 23.23 4.08
N LYS A 6 -31.03 23.32 2.95
CA LYS A 6 -31.89 22.24 2.42
C LYS A 6 -31.06 21.06 1.89
N LEU A 7 -29.91 21.34 1.27
CA LEU A 7 -28.96 20.34 0.78
C LEU A 7 -28.28 19.60 1.96
N CYS A 8 -27.82 20.34 2.97
CA CYS A 8 -27.28 19.76 4.20
C CYS A 8 -28.31 18.90 4.92
N LYS A 9 -29.58 19.31 5.03
CA LYS A 9 -30.62 18.50 5.71
C LYS A 9 -30.97 17.21 4.96
N LYS A 10 -30.81 17.19 3.62
CA LYS A 10 -31.04 16.00 2.78
C LYS A 10 -29.89 14.97 2.87
N HIS A 11 -28.66 15.42 3.11
CA HIS A 11 -27.47 14.54 3.28
C HIS A 11 -26.97 14.46 4.73
N LEU A 12 -27.67 15.09 5.68
CA LEU A 12 -27.27 15.15 7.09
C LEU A 12 -27.13 13.75 7.69
N PHE A 13 -28.08 12.87 7.37
CA PHE A 13 -28.10 11.49 7.85
C PHE A 13 -26.87 10.71 7.34
N SER A 14 -26.57 10.79 6.04
CA SER A 14 -25.38 10.18 5.45
C SER A 14 -24.09 10.78 6.03
N ALA A 15 -24.05 12.09 6.25
CA ALA A 15 -22.89 12.76 6.82
C ALA A 15 -22.62 12.32 8.26
N VAL A 16 -23.66 12.18 9.09
CA VAL A 16 -23.54 11.71 10.49
C VAL A 16 -23.10 10.25 10.55
N LEU A 17 -23.54 9.39 9.63
CA LEU A 17 -23.11 7.98 9.56
C LEU A 17 -21.63 7.81 9.19
N VAL A 18 -21.10 8.67 8.32
CA VAL A 18 -19.70 8.61 7.88
C VAL A 18 -18.76 9.34 8.87
N LEU A 19 -19.30 10.27 9.65
CA LEU A 19 -18.56 11.13 10.58
C LEU A 19 -17.63 10.36 11.53
N PRO A 20 -18.05 9.26 12.21
CA PRO A 20 -17.19 8.50 13.11
C PRO A 20 -15.96 7.92 12.41
N MET A 21 -16.14 7.37 11.19
CA MET A 21 -15.05 6.82 10.39
C MET A 21 -14.09 7.93 9.94
N THR A 22 -14.64 9.08 9.53
CA THR A 22 -13.82 10.23 9.14
C THR A 22 -13.00 10.77 10.31
N ILE A 23 -13.60 10.93 11.49
CA ILE A 23 -12.88 11.36 12.70
C ILE A 23 -11.78 10.37 13.04
N TYR A 24 -12.07 9.07 12.97
CA TYR A 24 -11.06 8.03 13.22
C TYR A 24 -9.87 8.14 12.28
N ILE A 25 -10.10 8.22 10.96
CA ILE A 25 -9.02 8.34 9.97
C ILE A 25 -8.22 9.64 10.19
N LEU A 26 -8.90 10.76 10.45
CA LEU A 26 -8.22 12.03 10.68
C LEU A 26 -7.38 12.01 11.96
N GLY A 27 -7.92 11.49 13.06
CA GLY A 27 -7.26 11.48 14.36
C GLY A 27 -6.15 10.43 14.49
N PHE A 28 -6.33 9.23 13.93
CA PHE A 28 -5.40 8.11 14.12
C PHE A 28 -4.49 7.83 12.92
N THR A 29 -4.82 8.33 11.73
CA THR A 29 -3.97 8.14 10.55
C THR A 29 -3.34 9.46 10.11
N VAL A 30 -4.17 10.48 9.84
CA VAL A 30 -3.67 11.75 9.26
C VAL A 30 -2.86 12.55 10.28
N TRP A 31 -3.36 12.67 11.51
CA TRP A 31 -2.66 13.41 12.56
C TRP A 31 -1.24 12.91 12.85
N PRO A 32 -0.98 11.60 13.11
CA PRO A 32 0.38 11.12 13.34
C PRO A 32 1.29 11.25 12.12
N ILE A 33 0.76 11.17 10.89
CA ILE A 33 1.54 11.44 9.68
C ILE A 33 2.04 12.89 9.67
N LEU A 34 1.16 13.85 9.97
CA LEU A 34 1.54 15.27 10.04
C LEU A 34 2.56 15.52 11.16
N GLN A 35 2.40 14.86 12.31
CA GLN A 35 3.39 14.94 13.38
C GLN A 35 4.74 14.36 12.96
N THR A 36 4.76 13.21 12.28
CA THR A 36 5.99 12.58 11.79
C THR A 36 6.71 13.46 10.78
N ILE A 37 5.96 14.11 9.88
CA ILE A 37 6.52 15.09 8.94
C ILE A 37 7.11 16.27 9.71
N GLY A 38 6.38 16.83 10.69
CA GLY A 38 6.87 17.91 11.54
C GLY A 38 8.15 17.56 12.28
N MET A 39 8.24 16.35 12.84
CA MET A 39 9.44 15.83 13.50
C MET A 39 10.64 15.73 12.55
N GLY A 40 10.41 15.45 11.26
CA GLY A 40 11.48 15.43 10.26
C GLY A 40 12.21 16.76 10.10
N PHE A 41 11.52 17.88 10.34
CA PHE A 41 12.07 19.24 10.29
C PHE A 41 12.51 19.79 11.65
N GLN A 42 12.54 18.96 12.69
CA GLN A 42 12.93 19.40 14.04
C GLN A 42 14.19 18.68 14.49
N ASP A 43 15.07 19.42 15.17
CA ASP A 43 16.20 18.83 15.86
C ASP A 43 15.69 17.99 17.04
N LYS A 44 16.25 16.78 17.18
CA LYS A 44 15.78 15.80 18.17
C LYS A 44 15.95 16.27 19.62
N PHE A 45 16.93 17.13 19.88
CA PHE A 45 17.30 17.54 21.25
C PHE A 45 16.73 18.91 21.62
N THR A 46 16.72 19.85 20.68
CA THR A 46 16.32 21.25 20.91
C THR A 46 14.90 21.53 20.44
N GLY A 47 14.32 20.69 19.57
CA GLY A 47 13.02 20.96 18.94
C GLY A 47 13.03 22.15 17.97
N ALA A 48 14.20 22.73 17.71
CA ALA A 48 14.36 23.84 16.77
C ALA A 48 14.17 23.35 15.34
N PHE A 49 13.71 24.24 14.45
CA PHE A 49 13.60 23.92 13.04
C PHE A 49 14.98 23.67 12.42
N THR A 50 15.16 22.53 11.75
CA THR A 50 16.42 22.13 11.10
C THR A 50 16.18 21.41 9.77
N LEU A 51 17.10 21.59 8.83
CA LEU A 51 17.18 20.81 7.58
C LEU A 51 18.30 19.74 7.63
N GLU A 52 19.06 19.68 8.71
CA GLU A 52 20.21 18.77 8.85
C GLU A 52 19.79 17.30 8.74
N ASN A 53 18.61 16.94 9.25
CA ASN A 53 18.06 15.59 9.12
C ASN A 53 17.95 15.14 7.66
N TYR A 54 17.46 16.02 6.77
CA TYR A 54 17.34 15.73 5.35
C TYR A 54 18.70 15.76 4.65
N ALA A 55 19.55 16.75 4.95
CA ALA A 55 20.90 16.81 4.40
C ALA A 55 21.71 15.55 4.74
N TYR A 56 21.58 15.05 5.97
CA TYR A 56 22.20 13.80 6.43
C TYR A 56 21.67 12.57 5.69
N LEU A 57 20.36 12.48 5.45
CA LEU A 57 19.75 11.38 4.70
C LEU A 57 20.20 11.37 3.24
N PHE A 58 20.13 12.50 2.55
CA PHE A 58 20.52 12.61 1.14
C PHE A 58 22.03 12.53 0.92
N GLY A 59 22.84 12.87 1.94
CA GLY A 59 24.29 12.67 1.92
C GLY A 59 24.72 11.20 1.97
N ARG A 60 23.82 10.26 2.27
CA ARG A 60 24.12 8.82 2.33
C ARG A 60 23.84 8.14 0.97
N PRO A 61 24.86 7.58 0.30
CA PRO A 61 24.66 6.87 -0.97
C PRO A 61 23.68 5.70 -0.87
N SER A 62 23.63 5.02 0.28
CA SER A 62 22.70 3.90 0.53
C SER A 62 21.24 4.34 0.58
N PHE A 63 20.95 5.56 1.03
CA PHE A 63 19.59 6.10 1.06
C PHE A 63 19.11 6.41 -0.37
N VAL A 64 19.94 7.10 -1.14
CA VAL A 64 19.66 7.40 -2.55
C VAL A 64 19.47 6.12 -3.36
N THR A 65 20.35 5.14 -3.18
CA THR A 65 20.25 3.83 -3.83
C THR A 65 18.96 3.10 -3.43
N SER A 66 18.57 3.15 -2.14
CA SER A 66 17.31 2.55 -1.66
C SER A 66 16.08 3.18 -2.31
N ILE A 67 16.07 4.49 -2.55
CA ILE A 67 14.98 5.19 -3.25
C ILE A 67 14.84 4.63 -4.68
N PHE A 68 15.96 4.58 -5.42
CA PHE A 68 15.94 4.06 -6.79
C PHE A 68 15.56 2.58 -6.85
N ASN A 69 16.08 1.75 -5.95
CA ASN A 69 15.72 0.34 -5.88
C ASN A 69 14.23 0.14 -5.58
N THR A 70 13.68 0.90 -4.63
CA THR A 70 12.24 0.81 -4.27
C THR A 70 11.37 1.26 -5.44
N ALA A 71 11.73 2.36 -6.10
CA ALA A 71 10.99 2.86 -7.26
C ALA A 71 11.06 1.90 -8.44
N ALA A 72 12.26 1.40 -8.78
CA ALA A 72 12.47 0.45 -9.87
C ALA A 72 11.74 -0.87 -9.60
N PHE A 73 11.88 -1.43 -8.40
CA PHE A 73 11.18 -2.65 -8.01
C PHE A 73 9.65 -2.47 -8.07
N GLY A 74 9.14 -1.36 -7.53
CA GLY A 74 7.71 -1.04 -7.55
C GLY A 74 7.16 -0.90 -8.97
N LEU A 75 7.84 -0.15 -9.83
CA LEU A 75 7.42 0.06 -11.22
C LEU A 75 7.47 -1.24 -12.03
N ILE A 76 8.57 -1.98 -11.98
CA ILE A 76 8.72 -3.25 -12.72
C ILE A 76 7.67 -4.26 -12.24
N SER A 77 7.50 -4.42 -10.93
CA SER A 77 6.51 -5.34 -10.35
C SER A 77 5.09 -4.94 -10.72
N LEU A 78 4.76 -3.64 -10.66
CA LEU A 78 3.44 -3.14 -11.03
C LEU A 78 3.14 -3.36 -12.51
N CYS A 79 4.08 -3.05 -13.41
CA CYS A 79 3.93 -3.28 -14.85
C CYS A 79 3.69 -4.76 -15.14
N PHE A 80 4.51 -5.64 -14.56
CA PHE A 80 4.37 -7.08 -14.75
C PHE A 80 3.02 -7.60 -14.21
N GLN A 81 2.68 -7.24 -12.97
CA GLN A 81 1.42 -7.62 -12.34
C GLN A 81 0.21 -7.13 -13.14
N PHE A 82 0.25 -5.89 -13.63
CA PHE A 82 -0.82 -5.31 -14.43
C PHE A 82 -1.03 -6.07 -15.74
N VAL A 83 0.06 -6.38 -16.47
CA VAL A 83 -0.03 -7.16 -17.71
C VAL A 83 -0.62 -8.55 -17.45
N VAL A 84 -0.10 -9.26 -16.45
CA VAL A 84 -0.61 -10.60 -16.10
C VAL A 84 -2.08 -10.54 -15.67
N ALA A 85 -2.44 -9.61 -14.79
CA ALA A 85 -3.82 -9.43 -14.33
C ALA A 85 -4.77 -9.07 -15.49
N LEU A 86 -4.33 -8.23 -16.43
CA LEU A 86 -5.11 -7.87 -17.60
C LEU A 86 -5.31 -9.06 -18.53
N CYS A 87 -4.26 -9.85 -18.81
CA CYS A 87 -4.38 -11.08 -19.58
C CYS A 87 -5.40 -12.05 -18.95
N ILE A 88 -5.28 -12.29 -17.64
CA ILE A 88 -6.22 -13.13 -16.89
C ILE A 88 -7.64 -12.56 -16.96
N ALA A 89 -7.82 -11.25 -16.77
CA ALA A 89 -9.13 -10.59 -16.84
C ALA A 89 -9.78 -10.74 -18.22
N LEU A 90 -9.00 -10.63 -19.31
CA LEU A 90 -9.49 -10.84 -20.67
C LEU A 90 -9.94 -12.28 -20.92
N VAL A 91 -9.21 -13.27 -20.39
CA VAL A 91 -9.61 -14.68 -20.45
C VAL A 91 -10.91 -14.89 -19.65
N LEU A 92 -10.98 -14.39 -18.42
CA LEU A 92 -12.19 -14.50 -17.59
C LEU A 92 -13.38 -13.70 -18.14
N LYS A 93 -13.17 -12.73 -19.03
CA LYS A 93 -14.26 -12.00 -19.70
C LYS A 93 -15.08 -12.94 -20.59
N GLN A 94 -14.44 -13.90 -21.25
CA GLN A 94 -15.11 -14.86 -22.13
C GLN A 94 -15.98 -15.84 -21.34
N GLN A 95 -16.99 -16.41 -22.01
CA GLN A 95 -17.86 -17.44 -21.43
C GLN A 95 -17.30 -18.81 -21.81
N PHE A 96 -16.65 -19.49 -20.87
CA PHE A 96 -16.09 -20.83 -21.06
C PHE A 96 -16.41 -21.75 -19.88
N LYS A 97 -16.48 -23.06 -20.13
CA LYS A 97 -16.69 -24.07 -19.09
C LYS A 97 -15.43 -24.15 -18.20
N GLY A 98 -15.61 -24.00 -16.87
CA GLY A 98 -14.49 -24.00 -15.90
C GLY A 98 -14.07 -22.61 -15.38
N LYS A 99 -14.70 -21.52 -15.84
CA LYS A 99 -14.44 -20.14 -15.38
C LYS A 99 -14.51 -19.94 -13.86
N GLY A 100 -15.42 -20.65 -13.18
CA GLY A 100 -15.55 -20.59 -11.72
C GLY A 100 -14.31 -21.10 -10.99
N ILE A 101 -13.69 -22.19 -11.49
CA ILE A 101 -12.49 -22.79 -10.91
C ILE A 101 -11.30 -21.85 -11.10
N LEU A 102 -11.10 -21.32 -12.32
CA LEU A 102 -10.02 -20.36 -12.58
C LEU A 102 -10.16 -19.11 -11.69
N ARG A 103 -11.38 -18.58 -11.54
CA ARG A 103 -11.64 -17.47 -10.64
C ARG A 103 -11.28 -17.81 -9.19
N ALA A 104 -11.62 -19.00 -8.71
CA ALA A 104 -11.28 -19.43 -7.36
C ALA A 104 -9.76 -19.45 -7.14
N PHE A 105 -8.99 -20.05 -8.04
CA PHE A 105 -7.52 -20.07 -7.95
C PHE A 105 -6.88 -18.69 -7.97
N VAL A 106 -7.38 -17.78 -8.81
CA VAL A 106 -6.86 -16.40 -8.90
C VAL A 106 -7.15 -15.59 -7.63
N LEU A 107 -8.30 -15.83 -6.99
CA LEU A 107 -8.70 -15.09 -5.78
C LEU A 107 -8.16 -15.71 -4.49
N MET A 108 -7.89 -17.02 -4.47
CA MET A 108 -7.34 -17.77 -3.34
C MET A 108 -6.13 -17.09 -2.67
N PRO A 109 -5.11 -16.60 -3.41
CA PRO A 109 -3.91 -16.03 -2.79
C PRO A 109 -4.17 -14.71 -2.03
N MET A 110 -5.28 -14.00 -2.29
CA MET A 110 -5.55 -12.72 -1.61
C MET A 110 -5.76 -12.85 -0.11
N GLY A 111 -6.11 -14.05 0.38
CA GLY A 111 -6.23 -14.33 1.81
C GLY A 111 -4.93 -14.77 2.48
N ILE A 112 -3.85 -15.00 1.72
CA ILE A 112 -2.58 -15.49 2.27
C ILE A 112 -1.88 -14.34 2.99
N PRO A 113 -1.59 -14.45 4.30
CA PRO A 113 -0.85 -13.42 5.03
C PRO A 113 0.58 -13.29 4.49
N THR A 114 1.13 -12.08 4.53
CA THR A 114 2.49 -11.78 4.03
C THR A 114 3.57 -12.67 4.66
N LEU A 115 3.44 -12.99 5.95
CA LEU A 115 4.38 -13.89 6.64
C LEU A 115 4.37 -15.30 6.05
N VAL A 116 3.18 -15.83 5.74
CA VAL A 116 3.05 -17.17 5.14
C VAL A 116 3.65 -17.18 3.74
N SER A 117 3.41 -16.12 2.95
CA SER A 117 4.06 -15.95 1.65
C SER A 117 5.59 -15.96 1.75
N GLY A 118 6.15 -15.30 2.76
CA GLY A 118 7.59 -15.33 3.03
C GLY A 118 8.12 -16.72 3.37
N VAL A 119 7.39 -17.49 4.18
CA VAL A 119 7.74 -18.88 4.51
C VAL A 119 7.68 -19.79 3.28
N ILE A 120 6.67 -19.64 2.43
CA ILE A 120 6.57 -20.37 1.15
C ILE A 120 7.79 -20.06 0.28
N ALA A 121 8.20 -18.80 0.20
CA ALA A 121 9.38 -18.41 -0.55
C ALA A 121 10.67 -19.06 0.00
N LEU A 122 10.81 -19.19 1.32
CA LEU A 122 11.94 -19.91 1.92
C LEU A 122 11.93 -21.40 1.60
N TYR A 123 10.75 -22.05 1.59
CA TYR A 123 10.65 -23.46 1.19
C TYR A 123 11.00 -23.68 -0.28
N ILE A 124 10.77 -22.70 -1.15
CA ILE A 124 11.07 -22.81 -2.58
C ILE A 124 12.53 -22.44 -2.88
N PHE A 125 12.98 -21.28 -2.39
CA PHE A 125 14.24 -20.64 -2.77
C PHE A 125 15.32 -20.66 -1.68
N GLY A 126 15.03 -21.25 -0.52
CA GLY A 126 16.00 -21.36 0.56
C GLY A 126 17.18 -22.26 0.20
N THR A 127 18.22 -22.25 1.03
CA THR A 127 19.42 -23.08 0.85
C THR A 127 19.12 -24.57 0.79
N SER A 128 18.09 -25.03 1.52
CA SER A 128 17.51 -26.38 1.45
C SER A 128 16.09 -26.34 0.90
N GLY A 129 15.81 -25.39 0.01
CA GLY A 129 14.51 -25.27 -0.64
C GLY A 129 14.39 -26.26 -1.80
N TYR A 130 13.16 -26.59 -2.18
CA TYR A 130 12.86 -27.59 -3.22
C TYR A 130 13.56 -27.34 -4.56
N LEU A 131 13.88 -26.08 -4.90
CA LEU A 131 14.61 -25.75 -6.14
C LEU A 131 16.13 -25.93 -6.04
N ASN A 132 16.68 -26.04 -4.83
CA ASN A 132 18.13 -26.09 -4.57
C ASN A 132 18.60 -27.47 -4.09
N GLU A 133 17.69 -28.46 -4.04
CA GLU A 133 17.97 -29.86 -3.68
C GLU A 133 18.43 -30.73 -4.87
N VAL A 134 18.72 -30.12 -6.02
CA VAL A 134 19.29 -30.77 -7.22
C VAL A 134 20.77 -30.43 -7.35
#